data_AF-A0A7S0RZA7-F1
#
_entry.id   AF-A0A7S0RZA7-F1
#
_cell.length_a   1.000
_cell.length_b   1.000
_cell.length_c   1.000
_cell.angle_alpha   90.00
_cell.angle_beta   90.00
_cell.angle_gamma   90.00
#
_symmetry.space_group_name_H-M   'P 1'
#
loop_
_entity.id
_entity.type
_entity.pdbx_description
1 polymer ?
#
loop_
_entity_poly.entity_id
_entity_poly.type
_entity_poly.pdbx_seq_one_letter_code
_entity_poly.pdbx_strand_id
1 'polypeptide(L)'
;VDLLYVQDVLWCLVGLMDAEVAVRGRLDCIGPLAGTLVPLLQLLHQPECAKLGHILALVIRALHVMVAGEDWGKETLRAAGVVDLLVAVIREERAGDDGDGTSASGPAPLTT
;
A
#
# COMPACT_ATOMS: atom_id res chain seq x y z
N VAL A 1 -11.68 -16.28 5.10
CA VAL A 1 -10.31 -16.00 5.58
C VAL A 1 -10.43 -14.88 6.59
N ASP A 2 -9.97 -15.08 7.82
CA ASP A 2 -10.05 -14.06 8.86
C ASP A 2 -9.13 -12.90 8.53
N LEU A 3 -9.70 -11.71 8.47
CA LEU A 3 -8.99 -10.49 8.10
C LEU A 3 -7.89 -10.14 9.11
N LEU A 4 -8.16 -10.39 10.40
CA LEU A 4 -7.21 -10.29 11.50
C LEU A 4 -6.02 -11.23 11.30
N TYR A 5 -6.25 -12.45 10.82
CA TYR A 5 -5.18 -13.40 10.56
C TYR A 5 -4.28 -12.92 9.42
N VAL A 6 -4.84 -12.35 8.36
CA VAL A 6 -4.07 -11.77 7.25
C VAL A 6 -3.23 -10.58 7.74
N GLN A 7 -3.80 -9.74 8.61
CA GLN A 7 -3.09 -8.61 9.22
C GLN A 7 -1.91 -9.08 10.09
N ASP A 8 -2.13 -10.05 10.99
CA ASP A 8 -1.08 -10.55 11.89
C ASP A 8 0.06 -11.23 11.11
N VAL A 9 -0.29 -11.98 10.06
CA VAL A 9 0.70 -12.60 9.18
C VAL A 9 1.51 -11.53 8.46
N LEU A 10 0.86 -10.53 7.86
CA LEU A 10 1.56 -9.41 7.19
C LEU A 10 2.44 -8.61 8.16
N TRP A 11 1.95 -8.36 9.38
CA TRP A 11 2.70 -7.66 10.41
C TRP A 11 3.97 -8.42 10.81
N CYS A 12 3.84 -9.71 11.11
CA CYS A 12 4.98 -10.58 11.42
C CYS A 12 5.97 -10.64 10.27
N LEU A 13 5.46 -10.72 9.04
CA LEU A 13 6.27 -10.86 7.84
C LEU A 13 7.05 -9.57 7.55
N VAL A 14 6.43 -8.40 7.69
CA VAL A 14 7.13 -7.11 7.62
C VAL A 14 8.22 -7.00 8.69
N GLY A 15 7.91 -7.36 9.94
CA GLY A 15 8.90 -7.31 11.03
C GLY A 15 10.08 -8.25 10.81
N LEU A 16 9.82 -9.45 10.28
CA LEU A 16 10.86 -10.41 9.92
C LEU A 16 11.72 -9.90 8.77
N MET A 17 11.11 -9.31 7.74
CA MET A 17 11.84 -8.73 6.61
C MET A 17 12.74 -7.57 7.05
N ASP A 18 12.24 -6.68 7.92
CA ASP A 18 13.02 -5.55 8.43
C ASP A 18 14.25 -6.04 9.21
N ALA A 19 14.06 -7.07 10.05
CA ALA A 19 15.15 -7.71 10.78
C ALA A 19 16.15 -8.43 9.87
N GLU A 20 15.68 -9.19 8.87
CA GLU A 20 16.55 -9.90 7.92
C GLU A 20 17.33 -8.94 7.03
N VAL A 21 16.71 -7.87 6.54
CA VAL A 21 17.41 -6.81 5.78
C VAL A 21 18.45 -6.13 6.66
N ALA A 22 18.13 -5.85 7.94
CA ALA A 22 19.09 -5.26 8.87
C ALA A 22 20.27 -6.20 9.21
N VAL A 23 20.04 -7.51 9.30
CA VAL A 23 21.05 -8.50 9.72
C VAL A 23 21.87 -9.04 8.56
N ARG A 24 21.22 -9.38 7.45
CA ARG A 24 21.84 -10.04 6.28
C ARG A 24 21.98 -9.15 5.06
N GLY A 25 21.25 -8.03 5.00
CA GLY A 25 21.21 -7.16 3.81
C GLY A 25 20.55 -7.80 2.59
N ARG A 26 19.96 -9.01 2.74
CA ARG A 26 19.39 -9.80 1.65
C ARG A 26 18.13 -10.50 2.11
N LEU A 27 17.17 -10.59 1.19
CA LEU A 27 15.90 -11.27 1.41
C LEU A 27 15.68 -12.30 0.29
N ASP A 28 16.00 -13.57 0.55
CA ASP A 28 15.96 -14.64 -0.47
C ASP A 28 14.53 -14.96 -0.97
N CYS A 29 13.52 -14.52 -0.23
CA CYS A 29 12.11 -14.78 -0.52
C CYS A 29 11.41 -13.68 -1.32
N ILE A 30 12.10 -12.63 -1.82
CA ILE A 30 11.45 -11.51 -2.54
C ILE A 30 10.65 -11.99 -3.76
N GLY A 31 11.12 -12.98 -4.53
CA GLY A 31 10.43 -13.45 -5.74
C GLY A 31 9.03 -14.00 -5.42
N PRO A 32 8.93 -15.05 -4.57
CA PRO A 32 7.63 -15.56 -4.11
C PRO A 32 6.78 -14.50 -3.40
N LEU A 33 7.41 -13.61 -2.64
CA LEU A 33 6.70 -12.57 -1.88
C LEU A 33 6.08 -11.52 -2.81
N ALA A 34 6.84 -11.04 -3.80
CA ALA A 34 6.35 -10.15 -4.84
C ALA A 34 5.18 -10.81 -5.60
N GLY A 35 5.32 -12.08 -5.98
CA GLY A 35 4.25 -12.84 -6.63
C GLY A 35 2.94 -12.91 -5.82
N THR A 36 3.01 -12.76 -4.51
CA THR A 36 1.83 -12.77 -3.61
C THR A 36 1.33 -11.36 -3.30
N LEU A 37 2.24 -10.39 -3.12
CA LEU A 37 1.91 -9.03 -2.73
C LEU A 37 1.34 -8.20 -3.89
N VAL A 38 1.76 -8.43 -5.13
CA VAL A 38 1.22 -7.70 -6.30
C VAL A 38 -0.27 -7.98 -6.51
N PRO A 39 -0.74 -9.25 -6.56
CA PRO A 39 -2.17 -9.52 -6.68
C PRO A 39 -2.97 -9.02 -5.47
N LEU A 40 -2.38 -9.07 -4.26
CA LEU A 40 -2.99 -8.49 -3.06
C LEU A 40 -3.17 -6.98 -3.19
N LEU A 41 -2.17 -6.26 -3.68
CA LEU A 41 -2.25 -4.82 -3.92
C LEU A 41 -3.32 -4.49 -4.96
N GLN A 42 -3.43 -5.27 -6.04
CA GLN A 42 -4.48 -5.09 -7.05
C GLN A 42 -5.89 -5.31 -6.49
N LEU A 43 -6.04 -6.31 -5.60
CA LEU A 43 -7.29 -6.59 -4.93
C LEU A 43 -7.65 -5.47 -3.94
N LEU A 44 -6.69 -5.02 -3.15
CA LEU A 44 -6.89 -3.97 -2.14
C LEU A 44 -7.13 -2.58 -2.76
N HIS A 45 -6.71 -2.38 -4.01
CA HIS A 45 -7.02 -1.18 -4.78
C HIS A 45 -8.49 -1.10 -5.22
N GLN A 46 -9.24 -2.21 -5.21
CA GLN A 46 -10.65 -2.17 -5.57
C GLN A 46 -11.45 -1.32 -4.57
N PRO A 47 -12.44 -0.52 -5.02
CA PRO A 47 -13.21 0.38 -4.15
C PRO A 47 -13.96 -0.36 -3.03
N GLU A 48 -14.31 -1.61 -3.28
CA GLU A 48 -14.94 -2.52 -2.31
C GLU A 48 -14.05 -2.82 -1.09
N CYS A 49 -12.73 -2.72 -1.28
CA CYS A 49 -11.71 -2.97 -0.27
C CYS A 49 -11.25 -1.70 0.48
N ALA A 50 -11.87 -0.54 0.26
CA ALA A 50 -11.49 0.71 0.93
C ALA A 50 -11.45 0.61 2.47
N LYS A 51 -12.30 -0.24 3.06
CA LYS A 51 -12.33 -0.52 4.52
C LYS A 51 -11.08 -1.27 5.03
N LEU A 52 -10.26 -1.79 4.11
CA LEU A 52 -9.05 -2.57 4.37
C LEU A 52 -7.78 -1.72 4.27
N GLY A 53 -7.87 -0.39 4.41
CA GLY A 53 -6.73 0.53 4.31
C GLY A 53 -5.53 0.17 5.20
N HIS A 54 -5.76 -0.46 6.36
CA HIS A 54 -4.69 -0.96 7.23
C HIS A 54 -3.89 -2.11 6.59
N ILE A 55 -4.55 -3.01 5.84
CA ILE A 55 -3.90 -4.10 5.11
C ILE A 55 -3.13 -3.54 3.92
N LEU A 56 -3.72 -2.57 3.22
CA LEU A 56 -3.05 -1.86 2.13
C LEU A 56 -1.76 -1.19 2.63
N ALA A 57 -1.80 -0.52 3.78
CA ALA A 57 -0.62 0.08 4.40
C ALA A 57 0.47 -0.97 4.73
N LEU A 58 0.08 -2.16 5.21
CA LEU A 58 1.02 -3.26 5.48
C LEU A 58 1.65 -3.82 4.20
N VAL A 59 0.87 -3.97 3.14
CA VAL A 59 1.38 -4.41 1.83
C VAL A 59 2.36 -3.38 1.28
N ILE A 60 2.03 -2.08 1.33
CA ILE A 60 2.93 -0.99 0.91
C ILE A 60 4.22 -1.01 1.75
N ARG A 61 4.12 -1.22 3.07
CA ARG A 61 5.29 -1.34 3.96
C ARG A 61 6.18 -2.51 3.58
N ALA A 62 5.61 -3.69 3.29
CA ALA A 62 6.35 -4.86 2.83
C ALA A 62 7.07 -4.58 1.50
N LEU A 63 6.37 -3.97 0.54
CA LEU A 63 6.95 -3.54 -0.74
C LEU A 63 8.14 -2.58 -0.52
N HIS A 64 8.00 -1.60 0.38
CA HIS A 64 9.06 -0.65 0.69
C HIS A 64 10.32 -1.34 1.25
N VAL A 65 10.17 -2.31 2.15
CA VAL A 65 11.31 -3.08 2.69
C VAL A 65 12.03 -3.87 1.58
N MET A 66 11.30 -4.42 0.61
CA MET A 66 11.91 -5.11 -0.54
C MET A 66 12.69 -4.16 -1.46
N VAL A 67 12.23 -2.91 -1.61
CA VAL A 67 12.93 -1.87 -2.39
C VAL A 67 14.16 -1.33 -1.65
N ALA A 68 14.10 -1.27 -0.32
CA ALA A 68 15.18 -0.77 0.53
C ALA A 68 16.40 -1.71 0.59
N GLY A 69 16.21 -2.99 0.24
CA GLY A 69 17.29 -3.98 0.14
C GLY A 69 18.06 -3.93 -1.18
N GLU A 70 18.37 -5.10 -1.74
CA GLU A 70 19.16 -5.26 -2.97
C GLU A 70 18.45 -4.73 -4.23
N ASP A 71 19.26 -4.34 -5.23
CA ASP A 71 18.78 -3.88 -6.55
C ASP A 71 17.95 -4.94 -7.30
N TRP A 72 18.14 -6.23 -7.00
CA TRP A 72 17.33 -7.29 -7.58
C TRP A 72 15.86 -7.23 -7.14
N GLY A 73 15.60 -6.77 -5.91
CA GLY A 73 14.24 -6.58 -5.40
C GLY A 73 13.52 -5.46 -6.15
N LYS A 74 14.25 -4.38 -6.44
CA LYS A 74 13.76 -3.27 -7.26
C LYS A 74 13.41 -3.73 -8.67
N GLU A 75 14.28 -4.51 -9.30
CA GLU A 75 14.06 -5.01 -10.65
C GLU A 75 12.89 -6.01 -10.71
N THR A 76 12.76 -6.87 -9.70
CA THR A 76 11.62 -7.82 -9.59
C THR A 76 10.29 -7.08 -9.45
N LEU A 77 10.23 -6.05 -8.61
CA LEU A 77 9.04 -5.25 -8.42
C LEU A 77 8.71 -4.39 -9.66
N ARG A 78 9.73 -3.92 -10.37
CA ARG A 78 9.56 -3.24 -11.66
C ARG A 78 8.99 -4.20 -12.70
N ALA A 79 9.56 -5.40 -12.85
CA ALA A 79 9.08 -6.40 -13.78
C ALA A 79 7.64 -6.85 -13.48
N ALA A 80 7.25 -6.82 -12.20
CA ALA A 80 5.90 -7.12 -11.76
C ALA A 80 4.91 -5.93 -11.88
N GLY A 81 5.34 -4.76 -12.38
CA GLY A 81 4.46 -3.59 -12.60
C GLY A 81 3.99 -2.91 -11.30
N VAL A 82 4.67 -3.14 -10.17
CA VAL A 82 4.25 -2.63 -8.86
C VAL A 82 4.28 -1.11 -8.78
N VAL A 83 5.24 -0.48 -9.48
CA VAL A 83 5.41 0.97 -9.49
C VAL A 83 4.18 1.65 -10.10
N ASP A 84 3.71 1.17 -11.25
CA ASP A 84 2.54 1.74 -11.92
C ASP A 84 1.27 1.58 -11.06
N LEU A 85 1.15 0.44 -10.38
CA LEU A 85 0.05 0.15 -9.47
C LEU A 85 0.06 1.06 -8.24
N LEU A 86 1.23 1.28 -7.63
CA LEU A 86 1.38 2.23 -6.51
C LEU A 86 1.06 3.66 -6.93
N VAL A 87 1.45 4.08 -8.14
CA VAL A 87 1.12 5.39 -8.69
C VAL A 87 -0.39 5.54 -8.88
N ALA A 88 -1.09 4.51 -9.36
CA ALA A 88 -2.54 4.51 -9.48
C ALA A 88 -3.23 4.67 -8.12
N VAL A 89 -2.81 3.88 -7.11
CA VAL A 89 -3.31 3.97 -5.73
C VAL A 89 -3.16 5.38 -5.17
N ILE A 90 -1.97 5.99 -5.31
CA ILE A 90 -1.70 7.35 -4.79
C ILE A 90 -2.58 8.40 -5.49
N ARG A 91 -2.79 8.26 -6.81
CA ARG A 91 -3.61 9.20 -7.57
C ARG A 91 -5.09 9.13 -7.18
N GLU A 92 -5.61 7.94 -6.94
CA GLU A 92 -7.01 7.75 -6.52
C GLU A 92 -7.25 8.28 -5.10
N GLU A 93 -6.35 8.02 -4.15
CA GLU A 93 -6.45 8.59 -2.79
C GLU A 93 -6.44 10.12 -2.84
N ARG A 94 -5.59 10.71 -3.67
CA ARG A 94 -5.53 12.18 -3.84
C ARG A 94 -6.78 12.74 -4.52
N ALA A 95 -7.32 12.04 -5.51
CA ALA A 95 -8.56 12.44 -6.16
C ALA A 95 -9.78 12.34 -5.23
N GLY A 96 -9.74 11.49 -4.21
CA GLY A 96 -10.74 11.41 -3.14
C GLY A 96 -10.69 12.57 -2.15
N ASP A 97 -9.52 13.16 -1.94
CA ASP A 97 -9.30 14.32 -1.04
C ASP A 97 -9.74 15.65 -1.68
N ASP A 98 -9.63 15.78 -3.01
CA ASP A 98 -10.03 16.98 -3.75
C ASP A 98 -11.57 17.10 -3.94
N GLY A 99 -12.36 16.21 -3.32
CA GLY A 99 -13.81 16.07 -3.48
C GLY A 99 -14.69 16.71 -2.40
N ASP A 100 -14.13 17.26 -1.31
CA ASP A 100 -14.91 18.09 -0.36
C ASP A 100 -15.00 19.54 -0.86
N GLY A 101 -15.60 19.68 -2.04
CA GLY A 101 -16.05 20.93 -2.60
C GLY A 101 -17.57 21.01 -2.55
N THR A 102 -18.20 20.91 -1.37
CA THR A 102 -19.61 21.31 -1.19
C THR A 102 -19.77 22.36 -0.11
N SER A 103 -19.64 23.60 -0.60
CA SER A 103 -20.45 24.78 -0.28
C SER A 103 -21.46 24.66 0.88
N ALA A 104 -21.12 25.25 2.03
CA ALA A 104 -22.11 25.80 2.95
C ALA A 104 -22.07 27.33 2.90
N SER A 105 -23.00 27.85 2.08
CA SER A 105 -23.60 29.20 2.08
C SER A 105 -23.05 30.20 3.09
N GLY A 106 -22.47 31.30 2.59
CA GLY A 106 -22.24 32.50 3.37
C GLY A 106 -23.57 33.07 3.93
N PRO A 107 -23.56 33.67 5.13
CA PRO A 107 -24.74 34.36 5.64
C PRO A 107 -24.91 35.70 4.89
N ALA A 108 -26.08 35.90 4.29
CA ALA A 108 -26.49 37.14 3.64
C ALA A 108 -26.56 38.30 4.66
N PRO A 109 -26.33 39.56 4.23
CA PRO A 109 -26.41 40.73 5.09
C PRO A 109 -27.88 41.07 5.38
N LEU A 110 -28.22 41.24 6.65
CA LEU A 110 -29.52 41.78 7.07
C LEU A 110 -29.55 43.28 6.78
N THR A 111 -30.32 43.66 5.75
CA THR A 111 -30.87 45.00 5.58
C THR A 111 -32.23 45.11 6.25
N THR A 112 -32.48 46.30 6.81
CA THR A 112 -33.69 46.83 7.48
C THR A 112 -33.72 46.67 8.99
#